data_AF-A0A0N5BDM6-F1
#
_entry.id   AF-A0A0N5BDM6-F1
#
_cell.length_a   1.000
_cell.length_b   1.000
_cell.length_c   1.000
_cell.angle_alpha   90.00
_cell.angle_beta   90.00
_cell.angle_gamma   90.00
#
_symmetry.space_group_name_H-M   'P 1'
#
loop_
_entity.id
_entity.type
_entity.pdbx_description
1 polymer ?
#
loop_
_entity_poly.entity_id
_entity_poly.type
_entity_poly.pdbx_seq_one_letter_code
_entity_poly.pdbx_strand_id
1 'polypeptide(L)'
;MRFQFIIFIVIYATFYKAKGNIITYDRISDYHRRYLPAYVREFYDELNDRERVILYEIVKTHNGSDDDAVKLIYERFPSFGIKIDKFYKTLNEKINKLSNETKSFLNHIKYEAGLLIPNKNDSLNVEKINEFIKYFVRKYNELSQQGKEELKKDFPALDVIAKKHSTLDVVKMFPKKVNK
;
A
#
# COMPACT_ATOMS: atom_id res chain seq x y z
N MET A 1 13.57 -5.29 7.56
CA MET A 1 12.82 -4.87 6.35
C MET A 1 11.36 -5.24 6.59
N ARG A 2 10.49 -4.24 6.77
CA ARG A 2 9.10 -4.45 7.18
C ARG A 2 8.21 -4.08 6.00
N PHE A 3 7.52 -5.09 5.49
CA PHE A 3 6.42 -5.03 4.52
C PHE A 3 6.44 -3.89 3.51
N GLN A 4 7.37 -3.94 2.56
CA GLN A 4 7.66 -2.86 1.64
C GLN A 4 6.51 -2.53 0.67
N PHE A 5 5.42 -3.30 0.65
CA PHE A 5 4.24 -3.00 -0.18
C PHE A 5 2.86 -3.32 0.39
N ILE A 6 2.76 -3.87 1.60
CA ILE A 6 1.45 -4.24 2.18
C ILE A 6 0.55 -3.02 2.45
N ILE A 7 1.16 -1.84 2.52
CA ILE A 7 0.58 -0.65 3.13
C ILE A 7 -0.16 0.22 2.11
N PHE A 8 0.41 0.50 0.93
CA PHE A 8 -0.23 1.42 -0.03
C PHE A 8 -1.64 0.96 -0.48
N ILE A 9 -1.89 -0.35 -0.51
CA ILE A 9 -3.11 -0.96 -1.08
C ILE A 9 -4.09 -1.41 0.00
N VAL A 10 -3.63 -1.79 1.21
CA VAL A 10 -4.56 -1.88 2.35
C VAL A 10 -5.07 -0.51 2.77
N ILE A 11 -4.28 0.55 2.62
CA ILE A 11 -4.73 1.94 2.81
C ILE A 11 -5.89 2.27 1.86
N TYR A 12 -5.88 1.76 0.63
CA TYR A 12 -7.04 1.84 -0.24
C TYR A 12 -8.21 0.96 0.25
N ALA A 13 -7.95 -0.28 0.66
CA ALA A 13 -8.95 -1.20 1.21
C ALA A 13 -9.63 -0.71 2.52
N THR A 14 -9.06 0.30 3.20
CA THR A 14 -9.69 1.02 4.32
C THR A 14 -10.54 2.24 3.95
N PHE A 15 -10.56 2.70 2.70
CA PHE A 15 -11.46 3.76 2.24
C PHE A 15 -12.91 3.27 2.14
N TYR A 16 -13.55 2.96 3.26
CA TYR A 16 -14.89 3.48 3.63
C TYR A 16 -15.64 2.67 4.71
N LYS A 17 -15.04 1.66 5.35
CA LYS A 17 -15.69 0.73 6.30
C LYS A 17 -16.70 -0.21 5.62
N ALA A 18 -16.45 -1.51 5.72
CA ALA A 18 -17.44 -2.38 6.36
C ALA A 18 -16.68 -3.38 7.24
N LYS A 19 -17.21 -3.65 8.43
CA LYS A 19 -16.69 -4.73 9.27
C LYS A 19 -16.83 -6.03 8.48
N GLY A 20 -15.74 -6.79 8.30
CA GLY A 20 -15.76 -8.10 7.62
C GLY A 20 -15.82 -8.05 6.09
N ASN A 21 -15.11 -7.10 5.46
CA ASN A 21 -15.35 -6.66 4.08
C ASN A 21 -15.36 -7.73 2.96
N ILE A 22 -16.54 -7.85 2.35
CA ILE A 22 -16.84 -8.28 0.96
C ILE A 22 -17.02 -6.99 0.14
N ILE A 23 -15.94 -6.26 -0.17
CA ILE A 23 -16.03 -5.13 -1.12
C ILE A 23 -15.50 -5.64 -2.45
N THR A 24 -16.34 -5.63 -3.49
CA THR A 24 -15.94 -5.90 -4.88
C THR A 24 -15.41 -4.61 -5.52
N TYR A 25 -14.50 -4.74 -6.49
CA TYR A 25 -13.91 -3.60 -7.19
C TYR A 25 -14.96 -2.66 -7.80
N ASP A 26 -16.11 -3.20 -8.21
CA ASP A 26 -17.20 -2.44 -8.86
C ASP A 26 -17.82 -1.40 -7.92
N ARG A 27 -17.71 -1.60 -6.60
CA ARG A 27 -18.21 -0.69 -5.55
C ARG A 27 -17.26 0.48 -5.28
N ILE A 28 -16.09 0.48 -5.91
CA ILE A 28 -15.14 1.58 -5.85
C ILE A 28 -15.58 2.66 -6.85
N SER A 29 -15.65 3.92 -6.40
CA SER A 29 -15.93 5.04 -7.30
C SER A 29 -14.82 5.23 -8.33
N ASP A 30 -15.17 5.71 -9.53
CA ASP A 30 -14.21 5.96 -10.61
C ASP A 30 -13.07 6.89 -10.19
N TYR A 31 -13.37 7.86 -9.31
CA TYR A 31 -12.37 8.76 -8.73
C TYR A 31 -11.29 8.01 -7.97
N HIS A 32 -11.64 6.94 -7.26
CA HIS A 32 -10.68 6.18 -6.48
C HIS A 32 -9.94 5.16 -7.36
N ARG A 33 -10.58 4.58 -8.38
CA ARG A 33 -9.97 3.59 -9.29
C ARG A 33 -8.64 4.05 -9.90
N ARG A 34 -8.47 5.35 -10.12
CA ARG A 34 -7.22 5.96 -10.61
C ARG A 34 -6.00 5.73 -9.70
N TYR A 35 -6.19 5.28 -8.46
CA TYR A 35 -5.11 5.01 -7.48
C TYR A 35 -4.60 3.58 -7.57
N LEU A 36 -5.30 2.69 -8.27
CA LEU A 36 -4.98 1.28 -8.35
C LEU A 36 -4.53 0.91 -9.78
N PRO A 37 -3.32 0.39 -9.96
CA PRO A 37 -2.91 -0.17 -11.23
C PRO A 37 -3.62 -1.51 -11.49
N ALA A 38 -3.77 -1.87 -12.76
CA ALA A 38 -4.55 -3.05 -13.18
C ALA A 38 -4.13 -4.35 -12.48
N TYR A 39 -2.82 -4.61 -12.32
CA TYR A 39 -2.32 -5.81 -11.66
C TYR A 39 -2.75 -5.95 -10.19
N VAL A 40 -2.99 -4.83 -9.51
CA VAL A 40 -3.49 -4.83 -8.12
C VAL A 40 -4.97 -5.17 -8.08
N ARG A 41 -5.74 -4.64 -9.05
CA ARG A 41 -7.14 -5.02 -9.22
C ARG A 41 -7.27 -6.51 -9.52
N GLU A 42 -6.53 -6.99 -10.53
CA GLU A 42 -6.58 -8.39 -10.96
C GLU A 42 -6.28 -9.34 -9.80
N PHE A 43 -5.23 -9.04 -9.03
CA PHE A 43 -4.94 -9.80 -7.82
C PHE A 43 -6.09 -9.79 -6.81
N TYR A 44 -6.71 -8.63 -6.54
CA TYR A 44 -7.80 -8.52 -5.58
C TYR A 44 -9.11 -9.19 -6.04
N ASP A 45 -9.37 -9.20 -7.35
CA ASP A 45 -10.50 -9.88 -7.98
C ASP A 45 -10.31 -11.41 -7.99
N GLU A 46 -9.05 -11.89 -8.01
CA GLU A 46 -8.72 -13.32 -7.82
C GLU A 46 -8.98 -13.81 -6.37
N LEU A 47 -9.08 -12.91 -5.38
CA LEU A 47 -9.31 -13.28 -3.98
C LEU A 47 -10.79 -13.52 -3.66
N ASN A 48 -11.09 -14.61 -2.95
CA ASN A 48 -12.39 -14.79 -2.33
C ASN A 48 -12.51 -13.96 -1.02
N ASP A 49 -13.72 -13.90 -0.48
CA ASP A 49 -14.02 -13.08 0.70
C ASP A 49 -13.20 -13.45 1.94
N ARG A 50 -12.96 -14.76 2.14
CA ARG A 50 -12.13 -15.24 3.25
C ARG A 50 -10.67 -14.85 3.06
N GLU A 51 -10.15 -14.99 1.84
CA GLU A 51 -8.77 -14.58 1.49
C GLU A 51 -8.57 -13.07 1.67
N ARG A 52 -9.57 -12.25 1.33
CA ARG A 52 -9.56 -10.79 1.57
C ARG A 52 -9.49 -10.45 3.06
N VAL A 53 -10.26 -11.17 3.90
CA VAL A 53 -10.21 -11.00 5.36
C VAL A 53 -8.85 -11.40 5.91
N ILE A 54 -8.32 -12.56 5.50
CA ILE A 54 -7.00 -13.05 5.93
C ILE A 54 -5.91 -12.05 5.52
N LEU A 55 -5.95 -11.55 4.27
CA LEU A 55 -5.02 -10.54 3.79
C LEU A 55 -5.03 -9.32 4.71
N TYR A 56 -6.23 -8.79 5.01
CA TYR A 56 -6.40 -7.66 5.91
C TYR A 56 -5.84 -7.91 7.32
N GLU A 57 -6.05 -9.10 7.88
CA GLU A 57 -5.54 -9.46 9.21
C GLU A 57 -4.01 -9.57 9.23
N ILE A 58 -3.42 -10.21 8.22
CA ILE A 58 -1.96 -10.38 8.13
C ILE A 58 -1.29 -9.02 7.99
N VAL A 59 -1.84 -8.14 7.16
CA VAL A 59 -1.37 -6.75 7.02
C VAL A 59 -1.34 -6.03 8.36
N LYS A 60 -2.37 -6.23 9.19
CA LYS A 60 -2.49 -5.54 10.48
C LYS A 60 -1.64 -6.13 11.59
N THR A 61 -1.26 -7.40 11.49
CA THR A 61 -0.70 -8.14 12.62
C THR A 61 0.71 -8.65 12.40
N HIS A 62 1.16 -8.78 11.15
CA HIS A 62 2.50 -9.27 10.82
C HIS A 62 3.56 -8.21 11.11
N ASN A 63 4.64 -8.65 11.76
CA ASN A 63 5.76 -7.78 12.16
C ASN A 63 7.11 -8.31 11.60
N GLY A 64 7.11 -8.77 10.35
CA GLY A 64 8.28 -9.30 9.65
C GLY A 64 8.42 -8.75 8.22
N SER A 65 9.25 -9.41 7.41
CA SER A 65 9.40 -9.08 6.00
C SER A 65 8.22 -9.55 5.15
N ASP A 66 8.12 -9.03 3.93
CA ASP A 66 7.15 -9.49 2.93
C ASP A 66 7.33 -10.98 2.68
N ASP A 67 8.57 -11.43 2.50
CA ASP A 67 8.92 -12.83 2.28
C ASP A 67 8.44 -13.72 3.43
N ASP A 68 8.58 -13.28 4.69
CA ASP A 68 8.12 -14.03 5.86
C ASP A 68 6.61 -14.24 5.87
N ALA A 69 5.86 -13.23 5.40
CA ALA A 69 4.42 -13.33 5.35
C ALA A 69 3.90 -14.05 4.12
N VAL A 70 4.57 -13.96 2.95
CA VAL A 70 4.26 -14.84 1.82
C VAL A 70 4.42 -16.29 2.26
N LYS A 71 5.52 -16.62 2.97
CA LYS A 71 5.73 -17.96 3.55
C LYS A 71 4.64 -18.32 4.55
N LEU A 72 4.32 -17.44 5.50
CA LEU A 72 3.25 -17.66 6.49
C LEU A 72 1.89 -17.94 5.83
N ILE A 73 1.54 -17.21 4.78
CA ILE A 73 0.31 -17.41 4.01
C ILE A 73 0.36 -18.75 3.30
N TYR A 74 1.48 -19.08 2.66
CA TYR A 74 1.64 -20.33 1.93
C TYR A 74 1.51 -21.55 2.86
N GLU A 75 2.10 -21.50 4.05
CA GLU A 75 2.04 -22.56 5.06
C GLU A 75 0.62 -22.78 5.59
N ARG A 76 -0.17 -21.70 5.77
CA ARG A 76 -1.52 -21.77 6.36
C ARG A 76 -2.62 -21.95 5.30
N PHE A 77 -2.41 -21.42 4.11
CA PHE A 77 -3.39 -21.31 3.04
C PHE A 77 -2.70 -21.49 1.67
N PRO A 78 -2.30 -22.72 1.29
CA PRO A 78 -1.47 -22.94 0.10
C PRO A 78 -2.02 -22.32 -1.20
N SER A 79 -3.33 -22.44 -1.46
CA SER A 79 -3.96 -21.83 -2.64
C SER A 79 -3.89 -20.31 -2.64
N PHE A 80 -4.00 -19.67 -1.47
CA PHE A 80 -3.88 -18.23 -1.30
C PHE A 80 -2.40 -17.79 -1.40
N GLY A 81 -1.48 -18.61 -0.87
CA GLY A 81 -0.04 -18.39 -0.98
C GLY A 81 0.44 -18.31 -2.42
N ILE A 82 -0.09 -19.15 -3.31
CA ILE A 82 0.23 -19.09 -4.76
C ILE A 82 -0.19 -17.75 -5.37
N LYS A 83 -1.39 -17.24 -5.05
CA LYS A 83 -1.87 -15.95 -5.54
C LYS A 83 -1.01 -14.79 -5.04
N ILE A 84 -0.65 -14.82 -3.76
CA ILE A 84 0.21 -13.81 -3.12
C ILE A 84 1.61 -13.82 -3.71
N ASP A 85 2.20 -15.01 -3.92
CA ASP A 85 3.54 -15.15 -4.52
C ASP A 85 3.57 -14.61 -5.95
N LYS A 86 2.55 -14.92 -6.77
CA LYS A 86 2.38 -14.37 -8.12
C LYS A 86 2.31 -12.83 -8.10
N PHE A 87 1.51 -12.27 -7.19
CA PHE A 87 1.41 -10.82 -7.02
C PHE A 87 2.74 -10.19 -6.60
N TYR A 88 3.41 -10.80 -5.62
CA TYR A 88 4.69 -10.32 -5.10
C TYR A 88 5.81 -10.36 -6.15
N LYS A 89 5.87 -11.42 -6.96
CA LYS A 89 6.79 -11.50 -8.11
C LYS A 89 6.52 -10.40 -9.14
N THR A 90 5.26 -10.22 -9.53
CA THR A 90 4.85 -9.16 -10.47
C THR A 90 5.26 -7.77 -9.97
N LEU A 91 5.05 -7.52 -8.69
CA LEU A 91 5.44 -6.28 -8.03
C LEU A 91 6.96 -6.08 -8.06
N ASN A 92 7.72 -7.11 -7.69
CA ASN A 92 9.18 -7.06 -7.69
C ASN A 92 9.75 -6.85 -9.10
N GLU A 93 9.17 -7.47 -10.12
CA GLU A 93 9.53 -7.23 -11.52
C GLU A 93 9.31 -5.77 -11.92
N LYS A 94 8.20 -5.16 -11.50
CA LYS A 94 7.93 -3.73 -11.76
C LYS A 94 8.96 -2.85 -11.07
N ILE A 95 9.26 -3.11 -9.80
CA ILE A 95 10.30 -2.39 -9.05
C ILE A 95 11.67 -2.56 -9.73
N ASN A 96 11.99 -3.75 -10.19
CA ASN A 96 13.27 -4.05 -10.84
C ASN A 96 13.43 -3.39 -12.21
N LYS A 97 12.34 -3.01 -12.88
CA LYS A 97 12.35 -2.27 -14.15
C LYS A 97 12.51 -0.76 -13.99
N LEU A 98 12.33 -0.22 -12.78
CA LEU A 98 12.51 1.20 -12.50
C LEU A 98 13.97 1.63 -12.69
N SER A 99 14.19 2.89 -13.02
CA SER A 99 15.53 3.49 -13.03
C SER A 99 16.14 3.52 -11.62
N ASN A 100 17.47 3.69 -11.53
CA ASN A 100 18.17 3.71 -10.25
C ASN A 100 17.66 4.84 -9.33
N GLU A 101 17.37 6.02 -9.90
CA GLU A 101 16.79 7.15 -9.17
C GLU A 101 15.44 6.76 -8.55
N THR A 102 14.54 6.22 -9.38
CA THR A 102 13.19 5.85 -8.95
C THR A 102 13.20 4.71 -7.94
N LYS A 103 14.06 3.71 -8.11
CA LYS A 103 14.26 2.63 -7.12
C LYS A 103 14.76 3.18 -5.79
N SER A 104 15.76 4.06 -5.83
CA SER A 104 16.34 4.66 -4.63
C SER A 104 15.27 5.45 -3.86
N PHE A 105 14.51 6.28 -4.57
CA PHE A 105 13.36 6.98 -4.00
C PHE A 105 12.35 6.01 -3.39
N LEU A 106 11.93 4.99 -4.13
CA LEU A 106 10.92 4.05 -3.65
C LEU A 106 11.40 3.30 -2.39
N ASN A 107 12.64 2.82 -2.38
CA ASN A 107 13.24 2.13 -1.24
C ASN A 107 13.39 3.05 -0.03
N HIS A 108 13.75 4.31 -0.25
CA HIS A 108 13.84 5.30 0.82
C HIS A 108 12.48 5.61 1.43
N ILE A 109 11.47 5.92 0.60
CA ILE A 109 10.11 6.18 1.06
C ILE A 109 9.50 4.96 1.76
N LYS A 110 9.79 3.74 1.29
CA LYS A 110 9.40 2.50 1.96
C LYS A 110 9.95 2.41 3.38
N TYR A 111 11.24 2.70 3.54
CA TYR A 111 11.88 2.68 4.84
C TYR A 111 11.24 3.69 5.80
N GLU A 112 11.11 4.95 5.36
CA GLU A 112 10.51 6.03 6.15
C GLU A 112 9.05 5.76 6.51
N ALA A 113 8.24 5.24 5.58
CA ALA A 113 6.86 4.85 5.85
C ALA A 113 6.78 3.72 6.90
N GLY A 114 7.72 2.77 6.86
CA GLY A 114 7.81 1.68 7.84
C GLY A 114 8.06 2.16 9.27
N LEU A 115 8.70 3.32 9.45
CA LEU A 115 8.93 3.93 10.77
C LEU A 115 7.65 4.54 11.38
N LEU A 116 6.62 4.78 10.58
CA LEU A 116 5.34 5.33 11.04
C LEU A 116 4.40 4.28 11.63
N ILE A 117 4.69 3.00 11.41
CA ILE A 117 3.84 1.90 11.87
C ILE A 117 4.03 1.77 13.38
N PRO A 118 2.97 1.99 14.19
CA PRO A 118 3.04 1.82 15.63
C PRO A 118 3.30 0.36 16.00
N ASN A 119 3.91 0.12 17.16
CA ASN A 119 3.94 -1.22 17.75
C ASN A 119 2.51 -1.66 18.10
N LYS A 120 2.31 -2.96 18.37
CA LYS A 120 1.01 -3.65 18.48
C LYS A 120 -0.04 -2.99 19.41
N ASN A 121 0.34 -2.02 20.24
CA ASN A 121 -0.52 -1.32 21.20
C ASN A 121 -0.53 0.22 21.05
N ASP A 122 0.25 0.80 20.13
CA ASP A 122 0.36 2.25 19.98
C ASP A 122 -0.65 2.79 18.95
N SER A 123 -1.16 4.01 19.16
CA SER A 123 -1.91 4.72 18.12
C SER A 123 -0.99 5.30 17.05
N LEU A 124 -1.51 5.39 15.81
CA LEU A 124 -0.86 6.17 14.75
C LEU A 124 -0.60 7.61 15.22
N ASN A 125 0.64 8.05 15.08
CA ASN A 125 1.01 9.44 15.36
C ASN A 125 0.70 10.29 14.12
N VAL A 126 -0.39 11.07 14.19
CA VAL A 126 -0.89 11.90 13.08
C VAL A 126 0.10 12.99 12.68
N GLU A 127 0.87 13.54 13.62
CA GLU A 127 1.88 14.56 13.36
C GLU A 127 3.03 13.98 12.54
N LYS A 128 3.58 12.83 12.93
CA LYS A 128 4.63 12.12 12.17
C LYS A 128 4.15 11.72 10.77
N ILE A 129 2.89 11.31 10.62
CA ILE A 129 2.31 11.01 9.31
C ILE A 129 2.23 12.26 8.44
N ASN A 130 1.80 13.40 9.00
CA ASN A 130 1.78 14.67 8.29
C ASN A 130 3.17 15.13 7.84
N GLU A 131 4.17 14.99 8.70
CA GLU A 131 5.56 15.31 8.38
C GLU A 131 6.09 14.40 7.26
N PHE A 132 5.81 13.11 7.34
CA PHE A 132 6.16 12.17 6.28
C PHE A 132 5.48 12.51 4.95
N ILE A 133 4.20 12.90 4.95
CA ILE A 133 3.51 13.29 3.72
C ILE A 133 4.20 14.51 3.08
N LYS A 134 4.53 15.53 3.88
CA LYS A 134 5.28 16.71 3.39
C LYS A 134 6.64 16.30 2.84
N TYR A 135 7.35 15.43 3.55
CA TYR A 135 8.63 14.88 3.12
C TYR A 135 8.50 14.12 1.79
N PHE A 136 7.51 13.24 1.68
CA PHE A 136 7.20 12.47 0.48
C PHE A 136 6.90 13.38 -0.70
N VAL A 137 6.03 14.38 -0.55
CA VAL A 137 5.68 15.33 -1.63
C VAL A 137 6.93 16.07 -2.11
N ARG A 138 7.77 16.55 -1.17
CA ARG A 138 9.04 17.21 -1.52
C ARG A 138 9.96 16.28 -2.31
N LYS A 139 10.21 15.07 -1.81
CA LYS A 139 11.07 14.08 -2.46
C LYS A 139 10.53 13.61 -3.80
N TYR A 140 9.22 13.45 -3.93
CA TYR A 140 8.59 13.10 -5.21
C TYR A 140 8.77 14.23 -6.23
N ASN A 141 8.66 15.49 -5.80
CA ASN A 141 8.86 16.63 -6.68
C ASN A 141 10.32 16.83 -7.11
N GLU A 142 11.29 16.38 -6.31
CA GLU A 142 12.72 16.34 -6.66
C GLU A 142 13.05 15.30 -7.74
N LEU A 143 12.17 14.32 -8.00
CA LEU A 143 12.39 13.33 -9.05
C LEU A 143 12.41 13.95 -10.44
N SER A 144 13.22 13.35 -11.32
CA SER A 144 13.17 13.60 -12.75
C SER A 144 11.78 13.33 -13.33
N GLN A 145 11.49 13.95 -14.47
CA GLN A 145 10.23 13.72 -15.19
C GLN A 145 10.06 12.23 -15.54
N GLN A 146 11.14 11.58 -15.97
CA GLN A 146 11.17 10.14 -16.22
C GLN A 146 10.81 9.35 -14.96
N GLY A 147 11.42 9.67 -13.81
CA GLY A 147 11.13 8.95 -12.56
C GLY A 147 9.67 9.10 -12.11
N LYS A 148 9.09 10.30 -12.28
CA LYS A 148 7.66 10.54 -12.01
C LYS A 148 6.76 9.71 -12.93
N GLU A 149 7.10 9.59 -14.21
CA GLU A 149 6.35 8.80 -15.19
C GLU A 149 6.43 7.30 -14.92
N GLU A 150 7.62 6.79 -14.57
CA GLU A 150 7.82 5.41 -14.12
C GLU A 150 6.92 5.09 -12.92
N LEU A 151 6.93 5.95 -11.89
CA LEU A 151 6.07 5.79 -10.72
C LEU A 151 4.58 5.92 -11.07
N LYS A 152 4.18 6.87 -11.91
CA LYS A 152 2.77 7.03 -12.29
C LYS A 152 2.23 5.80 -13.00
N LYS A 153 3.05 5.13 -13.82
CA LYS A 153 2.66 3.94 -14.57
C LYS A 153 2.39 2.73 -13.68
N ASP A 154 3.34 2.40 -12.80
CA ASP A 154 3.27 1.18 -12.00
C ASP A 154 2.74 1.40 -10.57
N PHE A 155 2.75 2.65 -10.11
CA PHE A 155 2.40 3.10 -8.75
C PHE A 155 1.61 4.43 -8.75
N PRO A 156 0.47 4.53 -9.48
CA PRO A 156 -0.27 5.77 -9.69
C PRO A 156 -0.74 6.48 -8.41
N ALA A 157 -0.92 5.74 -7.31
CA ALA A 157 -1.22 6.32 -6.00
C ALA A 157 -0.16 7.34 -5.54
N LEU A 158 1.12 7.11 -5.84
CA LEU A 158 2.22 8.00 -5.44
C LEU A 158 2.11 9.36 -6.13
N ASP A 159 1.83 9.36 -7.43
CA ASP A 159 1.62 10.59 -8.23
C ASP A 159 0.43 11.40 -7.71
N VAL A 160 -0.66 10.72 -7.32
CA VAL A 160 -1.83 11.40 -6.76
C VAL A 160 -1.53 12.00 -5.39
N ILE A 161 -0.90 11.24 -4.48
CA ILE A 161 -0.54 11.76 -3.16
C ILE A 161 0.36 12.98 -3.32
N ALA A 162 1.32 12.94 -4.25
CA ALA A 162 2.22 14.05 -4.52
C ALA A 162 1.51 15.31 -5.06
N LYS A 163 0.49 15.12 -5.91
CA LYS A 163 -0.31 16.21 -6.50
C LYS A 163 -1.36 16.79 -5.55
N LYS A 164 -1.73 16.07 -4.48
CA LYS A 164 -2.62 16.60 -3.45
C LYS A 164 -1.82 17.42 -2.45
N HIS A 165 -1.88 18.75 -2.60
CA HIS A 165 -1.22 19.70 -1.69
C HIS A 165 -1.85 19.77 -0.28
N SER A 166 -3.06 19.24 -0.09
CA SER A 166 -3.74 19.22 1.20
C SER A 166 -3.36 17.96 1.98
N THR A 167 -2.46 18.12 2.97
CA THR A 167 -2.17 17.08 3.97
C THR A 167 -3.44 16.60 4.69
N LEU A 168 -4.46 17.46 4.82
CA LEU A 168 -5.77 17.10 5.35
C LEU A 168 -6.50 16.09 4.46
N ASP A 169 -6.41 16.21 3.13
CA ASP A 169 -7.07 15.26 2.22
C ASP A 169 -6.35 13.92 2.18
N VAL A 170 -5.03 13.92 2.41
CA VAL A 170 -4.23 12.70 2.57
C VAL A 170 -4.48 12.07 3.95
N VAL A 171 -4.51 12.85 5.03
CA VAL A 171 -4.84 12.34 6.39
C VAL A 171 -6.28 11.84 6.48
N LYS A 172 -7.25 12.46 5.80
CA LYS A 172 -8.63 11.96 5.69
C LYS A 172 -8.73 10.60 4.98
N MET A 173 -7.71 10.20 4.21
CA MET A 173 -7.61 8.86 3.64
C MET A 173 -7.33 7.80 4.71
N PHE A 174 -6.74 8.20 5.83
CA PHE A 174 -6.41 7.33 6.96
C PHE A 174 -7.51 7.42 8.03
N PRO A 175 -8.03 6.29 8.52
CA PRO A 175 -9.12 6.32 9.49
C PRO A 175 -8.65 6.95 10.82
N LYS A 176 -9.38 7.96 11.30
CA LYS A 176 -9.30 8.39 12.72
C LYS A 176 -9.78 7.22 13.59
N LYS A 177 -9.11 6.94 14.71
CA LYS A 177 -9.63 6.02 15.75
C LYS A 177 -11.06 6.47 16.07
N VAL A 178 -12.03 5.59 15.81
CA VAL A 178 -13.36 5.73 16.38
C VAL A 178 -13.20 5.31 17.83
N ASN A 179 -13.09 6.30 18.72
CA ASN A 179 -13.23 6.06 20.14
C ASN A 179 -14.62 5.42 20.33
N LYS A 180 -14.61 4.20 20.88
CA LYS A 180 -15.79 3.60 21.49
C LYS A 180 -15.93 4.17 22.90
#